data_AF-A0A7T1F437-F1
#
_entry.id   AF-A0A7T1F437-F1
#
_cell.length_a   1.000
_cell.length_b   1.000
_cell.length_c   1.000
_cell.angle_alpha   90.00
_cell.angle_beta   90.00
_cell.angle_gamma   90.00
#
_symmetry.space_group_name_H-M   'P 1'
#
loop_
_entity.id
_entity.type
_entity.pdbx_description
1 polymer ?
#
loop_
_entity_poly.entity_id
_entity_poly.type
_entity_poly.pdbx_seq_one_letter_code
_entity_poly.pdbx_strand_id
1 'polypeptide(L)' 'MTGKLKLVCHDWMEETVAYIRSGEVTACLDQDPFNQGYAPAVSAFNQIVAGIVPEEINFFEGDVATPENVNEKIPQ' A
#
# COMPACT_ATOMS: atom_id res chain seq x y z
N MET A 1 1.18 1.23 -27.23
CA MET A 1 -0.10 0.85 -26.59
C MET A 1 -0.58 1.88 -25.56
N THR A 2 0.27 2.83 -25.17
CA THR A 2 -0.03 3.94 -24.25
C THR A 2 -1.35 4.62 -24.59
N GLY A 3 -2.24 4.75 -23.59
CA GLY A 3 -3.58 5.31 -23.73
C GLY A 3 -4.66 4.39 -24.30
N LYS A 4 -4.30 3.21 -24.86
CA LYS A 4 -5.26 2.22 -25.41
C LYS A 4 -5.57 1.08 -24.43
N LEU A 5 -4.66 0.82 -23.49
CA LEU A 5 -4.82 -0.12 -22.39
C LEU A 5 -4.62 0.64 -21.07
N LYS A 6 -5.45 0.36 -20.07
CA LYS A 6 -5.30 0.86 -18.71
C LYS A 6 -4.78 -0.27 -17.85
N LEU A 7 -3.67 -0.05 -17.15
CA LEU A 7 -3.07 -0.99 -16.22
C LEU A 7 -3.23 -0.45 -14.80
N VAL A 8 -3.91 -1.23 -13.96
CA VAL A 8 -4.09 -0.93 -12.54
C VAL A 8 -3.37 -2.02 -11.75
N CYS A 9 -2.49 -1.61 -10.84
CA CYS A 9 -1.61 -2.49 -10.09
C CYS A 9 -1.82 -2.36 -8.58
N HIS A 10 -1.15 -3.25 -7.86
CA HIS A 10 -1.03 -3.23 -6.41
C HIS A 10 0.45 -3.11 -6.02
N ASP A 11 0.70 -2.57 -4.82
CA ASP A 11 2.00 -2.36 -4.17
C ASP A 11 2.84 -1.24 -4.79
N TRP A 12 3.19 -0.25 -3.97
CA TRP A 12 4.13 0.81 -4.31
C TRP A 12 5.57 0.34 -4.13
N MET A 13 6.00 -0.55 -5.02
CA MET A 13 7.39 -0.96 -5.18
C MET A 13 8.15 0.06 -6.03
N GLU A 14 9.48 0.12 -5.90
CA GLU A 14 10.30 1.04 -6.69
C GLU A 14 10.02 0.90 -8.19
N GLU A 15 9.86 -0.33 -8.66
CA GLU A 15 9.59 -0.67 -10.06
C GLU A 15 8.19 -0.24 -10.50
N THR A 16 7.16 -0.47 -9.67
CA THR A 16 5.78 -0.07 -10.02
C THR A 16 5.66 1.45 -10.05
N VAL A 17 6.29 2.14 -9.09
CA VAL A 17 6.34 3.60 -9.05
C VAL A 17 7.05 4.19 -10.26
N ALA A 18 8.13 3.57 -10.74
CA ALA A 18 8.79 3.98 -11.97
C ALA A 18 7.82 3.94 -13.17
N TYR A 19 7.02 2.86 -13.29
CA TYR A 19 6.02 2.73 -14.36
C TYR A 19 4.78 3.62 -14.20
N ILE A 20 4.45 4.05 -12.97
CA ILE A 20 3.45 5.10 -12.75
C ILE A 20 3.98 6.43 -13.30
N ARG A 21 5.24 6.78 -12.98
CA ARG A 21 5.87 8.03 -13.41
C ARG A 21 6.02 8.12 -14.93
N SER A 22 6.33 7.02 -15.61
CA SER A 22 6.46 6.99 -17.08
C SER A 22 5.12 6.82 -17.81
N GLY A 23 4.02 6.55 -17.09
CA GLY A 23 2.65 6.55 -17.61
C GLY A 23 2.17 5.21 -18.18
N GLU A 24 2.97 4.15 -18.09
CA GLU A 24 2.57 2.79 -18.44
C GLU A 24 1.55 2.21 -17.45
N VAL A 25 1.68 2.53 -16.15
CA VAL A 25 0.69 2.21 -15.11
C VAL A 25 -0.25 3.39 -14.91
N THR A 26 -1.55 3.13 -15.02
CA THR A 26 -2.59 4.15 -14.84
C THR A 26 -2.84 4.48 -13.37
N ALA A 27 -2.81 3.47 -12.51
CA ALA A 27 -2.97 3.63 -11.07
C ALA A 27 -2.33 2.45 -10.33
N CYS A 28 -1.80 2.70 -9.14
CA CYS A 28 -1.31 1.65 -8.24
C CYS A 28 -1.83 1.90 -6.82
N LEU A 29 -2.40 0.86 -6.20
CA LEU A 29 -2.91 0.90 -4.82
C LEU A 29 -1.83 0.47 -3.84
N ASP A 30 -1.63 1.24 -2.78
CA ASP A 30 -0.94 0.84 -1.56
C ASP A 30 -1.95 0.39 -0.50
N GLN A 31 -1.56 -0.59 0.32
CA GLN A 31 -2.40 -1.15 1.38
C GLN A 31 -1.84 -0.89 2.79
N ASP A 32 -0.86 0.02 2.94
CA ASP A 32 -0.17 0.25 4.21
C ASP A 32 0.50 -1.02 4.78
N PRO A 33 1.44 -1.63 4.03
CA PRO A 33 2.07 -2.89 4.42
C PRO A 33 2.88 -2.77 5.73
N PHE A 34 3.34 -1.56 6.07
CA PHE A 34 4.05 -1.32 7.32
C PHE A 34 3.15 -1.59 8.52
N ASN A 35 1.95 -0.99 8.56
CA ASN A 35 1.03 -1.22 9.67
C ASN A 35 0.42 -2.62 9.65
N GLN A 36 0.26 -3.23 8.47
CA GLN A 36 -0.09 -4.65 8.37
C GLN A 36 0.95 -5.58 8.98
N GLY A 37 2.24 -5.24 8.95
CA GLY A 37 3.29 -6.00 9.64
C GLY A 37 3.33 -5.71 11.15
N TYR A 38 3.19 -4.44 11.51
CA TYR A 38 3.30 -3.97 12.90
C TYR A 38 2.13 -4.41 13.78
N ALA A 39 0.90 -4.12 13.38
CA ALA A 39 -0.28 -4.33 14.21
C ALA A 39 -0.48 -5.80 14.65
N PRO A 40 -0.38 -6.82 13.78
CA PRO A 40 -0.52 -8.21 14.22
C PRO A 40 0.63 -8.67 15.12
N ALA A 41 1.85 -8.13 14.95
CA ALA A 41 2.97 -8.45 15.84
C ALA A 41 2.72 -7.95 17.27
N VAL A 42 2.20 -6.72 17.40
CA VAL A 42 1.79 -6.15 18.70
C VAL A 42 0.63 -6.93 19.30
N SER A 43 -0.39 -7.25 18.50
CA SER A 43 -1.54 -8.06 18.94
C SER A 43 -1.11 -9.43 19.45
N ALA A 44 -0.22 -10.12 18.74
CA ALA A 44 0.31 -11.41 19.17
C ALA A 44 1.10 -11.30 20.49
N PHE A 45 1.95 -10.28 20.63
CA PHE A 45 2.68 -10.03 21.87
C PHE A 45 1.72 -9.79 23.06
N ASN A 46 0.75 -8.90 22.89
CA ASN A 46 -0.23 -8.56 23.93
C ASN A 46 -1.06 -9.78 24.36
N GLN A 47 -1.44 -10.62 23.41
CA GLN A 47 -2.15 -11.86 23.71
C GLN A 47 -1.29 -12.83 24.50
N ILE A 48 -0.03 -13.03 24.10
CA ILE A 48 0.89 -13.99 24.75
C ILE A 48 1.27 -13.54 26.17
N VAL A 49 1.56 -12.25 26.34
CA VAL A 49 2.14 -11.73 27.59
C VAL A 49 1.06 -11.32 28.60
N ALA A 50 -0.06 -10.76 28.12
CA ALA A 50 -1.09 -10.16 28.98
C ALA A 50 -2.49 -10.78 28.78
N GLY A 51 -2.66 -11.72 27.85
CA GLY A 51 -3.97 -12.32 27.57
C GLY A 51 -4.96 -11.37 26.89
N ILE A 52 -4.51 -10.21 26.40
CA ILE A 52 -5.36 -9.23 25.73
C ILE A 52 -5.62 -9.71 24.30
N VAL A 53 -6.87 -10.01 24.00
CA VAL A 53 -7.32 -10.43 22.66
C VAL A 53 -7.72 -9.19 21.87
N PRO A 54 -7.29 -9.04 20.60
CA PRO A 54 -7.74 -7.95 19.75
C PRO A 54 -9.27 -7.95 19.60
N GLU A 55 -9.89 -6.78 19.73
CA GLU A 55 -11.36 -6.64 19.70
C GLU A 55 -11.92 -6.74 18.27
N GLU A 56 -11.13 -6.40 17.26
CA GLU A 56 -11.56 -6.38 15.87
C GLU A 56 -10.44 -6.75 14.88
N ILE A 57 -10.81 -6.92 13.62
CA ILE A 57 -9.89 -7.11 12.50
C ILE A 57 -9.31 -5.75 12.13
N ASN A 58 -7.99 -5.68 12.01
CA ASN A 58 -7.30 -4.47 11.54
C ASN A 58 -7.57 -4.25 10.05
N PHE A 59 -8.47 -3.33 9.72
CA PHE A 59 -8.62 -2.80 8.36
C PHE A 59 -7.75 -1.57 8.20
N PHE A 60 -7.04 -1.49 7.07
CA PHE A 60 -6.19 -0.35 6.74
C PHE A 60 -6.77 0.43 5.58
N GLU A 61 -6.63 1.75 5.65
CA GLU A 61 -7.00 2.65 4.56
C GLU A 61 -5.86 2.66 3.55
N GLY A 62 -6.13 2.16 2.34
CA GLY A 62 -5.18 2.19 1.25
C GLY A 62 -5.11 3.55 0.56
N ASP A 63 -4.07 3.76 -0.25
CA ASP A 63 -3.87 4.98 -1.02
C ASP A 63 -3.56 4.69 -2.49
N VAL A 64 -3.92 5.59 -3.40
CA VAL A 64 -3.75 5.40 -4.85
C VAL A 64 -2.81 6.43 -5.44
N ALA A 65 -1.75 5.94 -6.08
CA ALA A 65 -0.84 6.76 -6.88
C ALA A 65 -1.18 6.65 -8.36
N THR A 66 -1.20 7.79 -9.03
CA THR A 66 -1.41 7.94 -10.47
C THR A 66 -0.30 8.83 -11.05
N PRO A 67 -0.12 8.89 -12.38
CA PRO A 67 0.88 9.78 -12.99
C PRO A 67 0.74 11.25 -12.56
N GLU A 68 -0.48 11.68 -12.19
CA GLU A 68 -0.76 13.06 -11.77
C GLU A 68 -0.28 13.39 -10.35
N ASN A 69 -0.20 12.41 -9.43
CA ASN A 69 0.06 12.66 -8.00
C ASN A 69 1.23 11.85 -7.42
N VAL A 70 1.84 10.95 -8.20
CA VAL A 70 2.89 10.04 -7.70
C VAL A 70 4.09 10.76 -7.10
N ASN A 71 4.47 11.94 -7.61
CA ASN A 71 5.61 12.71 -7.09
C ASN A 71 5.29 13.45 -5.79
N GLU A 72 4.01 13.68 -5.49
CA GLU A 72 3.57 14.26 -4.22
C GLU A 72 3.49 13.18 -3.13
N LYS A 73 3.00 11.98 -3.51
CA LYS A 73 2.82 10.85 -2.59
C LYS A 73 4.12 10.11 -2.29
N ILE A 74 4.98 9.96 -3.30
CA ILE A 74 6.24 9.20 -3.23
C ILE A 74 7.35 10.08 -3.79
N PRO A 75 7.93 10.98 -2.96
CA PRO A 75 9.07 11.82 -3.36
C PRO A 75 10.31 10.97 -3.71
N GLN A 76 11.24 11.54 -4.49
CA GLN A 76 12.54 10.92 -4.77
C GLN A 76 13.55 11.19 -3.66
#